data_AF-A0A6I6FSQ0-F1
#
_entry.id   AF-A0A6I6FSQ0-F1
#
_cell.length_a   1.000
_cell.length_b   1.000
_cell.length_c   1.000
_cell.angle_alpha   90.00
_cell.angle_beta   90.00
_cell.angle_gamma   90.00
#
_symmetry.space_group_name_H-M   'P 1'
#
loop_
_entity.id
_entity.type
_entity.pdbx_description
1 polymer ?
#
loop_
_entity_poly.entity_id
_entity_poly.type
_entity_poly.pdbx_seq_one_letter_code
_entity_poly.pdbx_strand_id
1 'polypeptide(L)'
;MPALYLSHGAPPLADDPLWPAQLAAWSASLPRPAAILMVSAHWEEAPLALGATRTAPLVYDFWGFPEHYYRVRYPAPGAPALAEAVRGLLRAPGTPVQDLPDRGLDHGAYVPLVEMYPDAGVPVLQMSLPTLDPVRLMDVGRRLAPLRDEGVLIVGSGFFTHNLAALRHGGVPGWSAEFDDWGRRALEGGDVDALLDFAHASPAGALAHPRTEHFAPLFVTLGAADAAGDLDGGRSVIDGFWMGLAKRSVQFGGVQGARATSGR
;
A
#
# COMPACT_ATOMS: atom_id res chain seq x y z
N MET A 1 -3.54 13.40 7.49
CA MET A 1 -4.14 12.24 6.78
C MET A 1 -3.64 10.93 7.36
N PRO A 2 -4.41 9.83 7.33
CA PRO A 2 -3.87 8.50 7.65
C PRO A 2 -2.87 8.01 6.60
N ALA A 3 -2.11 6.97 6.93
CA ALA A 3 -1.37 6.14 5.98
C ALA A 3 -2.03 4.75 5.93
N LEU A 4 -2.12 4.16 4.73
CA LEU A 4 -2.79 2.89 4.52
C LEU A 4 -1.83 1.88 3.90
N TYR A 5 -1.93 0.63 4.35
CA TYR A 5 -1.46 -0.51 3.57
C TYR A 5 -2.68 -1.34 3.20
N LEU A 6 -2.80 -1.72 1.93
CA LEU A 6 -3.91 -2.56 1.49
C LEU A 6 -3.45 -3.72 0.61
N SER A 7 -4.24 -4.79 0.67
CA SER A 7 -4.03 -5.98 -0.13
C SER A 7 -4.83 -5.89 -1.43
N HIS A 8 -4.17 -5.58 -2.55
CA HIS A 8 -4.73 -5.66 -3.89
C HIS A 8 -4.46 -7.07 -4.45
N GLY A 9 -5.50 -7.84 -4.69
CA GLY A 9 -5.35 -9.19 -5.26
C GLY A 9 -5.01 -9.14 -6.74
N ALA A 10 -4.96 -10.32 -7.35
CA ALA A 10 -5.10 -10.40 -8.80
C ALA A 10 -6.46 -9.79 -9.23
N PRO A 11 -6.63 -9.38 -10.50
CA PRO A 11 -7.85 -8.74 -10.98
C PRO A 11 -9.18 -9.39 -10.55
N PRO A 12 -9.30 -10.74 -10.47
CA PRO A 12 -10.56 -11.35 -10.03
C PRO A 12 -10.96 -11.11 -8.57
N LEU A 13 -10.09 -10.57 -7.71
CA LEU A 13 -10.51 -10.13 -6.38
C LEU A 13 -11.54 -8.99 -6.47
N ALA A 14 -11.50 -8.17 -7.53
CA ALA A 14 -12.49 -7.12 -7.75
C ALA A 14 -13.91 -7.67 -8.00
N ASP A 15 -14.06 -8.95 -8.37
CA ASP A 15 -15.36 -9.58 -8.56
C ASP A 15 -15.92 -10.23 -7.28
N ASP A 16 -15.12 -10.36 -6.22
CA ASP A 16 -15.60 -10.79 -4.91
C ASP A 16 -16.32 -9.60 -4.25
N PRO A 17 -17.67 -9.61 -4.15
CA PRO A 17 -18.44 -8.43 -3.74
C PRO A 17 -18.08 -7.91 -2.34
N LEU A 18 -17.46 -8.74 -1.49
CA LEU A 18 -17.06 -8.33 -0.16
C LEU A 18 -15.90 -7.32 -0.21
N TRP A 19 -14.89 -7.54 -1.05
CA TRP A 19 -13.67 -6.72 -1.03
C TRP A 19 -13.87 -5.29 -1.56
N PRO A 20 -14.53 -5.05 -2.71
CA PRO A 20 -14.93 -3.71 -3.16
C PRO A 20 -15.82 -2.99 -2.13
N ALA A 21 -16.79 -3.69 -1.53
CA ALA A 21 -17.65 -3.10 -0.51
C ALA A 21 -16.86 -2.67 0.74
N GLN A 22 -15.86 -3.45 1.15
CA GLN A 22 -14.95 -3.09 2.24
C GLN A 22 -14.10 -1.86 1.91
N LEU A 23 -13.55 -1.75 0.69
CA LEU A 23 -12.78 -0.59 0.23
C LEU A 23 -13.63 0.68 0.11
N ALA A 24 -14.84 0.57 -0.44
CA ALA A 24 -15.80 1.67 -0.55
C ALA A 24 -16.22 2.17 0.84
N ALA A 25 -16.52 1.26 1.78
CA ALA A 25 -16.85 1.63 3.15
C ALA A 25 -15.66 2.28 3.88
N TRP A 26 -14.44 1.75 3.67
CA TRP A 26 -13.23 2.29 4.28
C TRP A 26 -12.98 3.72 3.80
N SER A 27 -12.91 3.94 2.49
CA SER A 27 -12.69 5.27 1.90
C SER A 27 -13.76 6.29 2.28
N ALA A 28 -15.04 5.90 2.34
CA ALA A 28 -16.13 6.77 2.78
C ALA A 28 -15.99 7.25 4.23
N SER A 29 -15.26 6.51 5.08
CA SER A 29 -14.96 6.88 6.47
C SER A 29 -13.73 7.80 6.60
N LEU A 30 -12.97 8.03 5.52
CA LEU A 30 -11.77 8.85 5.53
C LEU A 30 -12.09 10.31 5.15
N PRO A 31 -11.33 11.29 5.67
CA PRO A 31 -11.34 12.63 5.08
C PRO A 31 -10.92 12.55 3.61
N ARG A 32 -11.57 13.32 2.74
CA ARG A 32 -11.21 13.37 1.31
C ARG A 32 -9.76 13.87 1.16
N PRO A 33 -8.85 13.10 0.55
CA PRO A 33 -7.48 13.56 0.32
C PRO A 33 -7.40 14.69 -0.71
N ALA A 34 -6.40 15.55 -0.55
CA ALA A 34 -6.00 16.53 -1.57
C ALA A 34 -5.27 15.86 -2.75
N ALA A 35 -4.52 14.80 -2.48
CA ALA A 35 -3.87 13.93 -3.46
C ALA A 35 -3.59 12.55 -2.84
N ILE A 36 -3.30 11.56 -3.67
CA ILE A 36 -2.94 10.20 -3.24
C ILE A 36 -1.54 9.87 -3.75
N LEU A 37 -0.68 9.38 -2.86
CA LEU A 37 0.60 8.77 -3.21
C LEU A 37 0.46 7.25 -3.15
N MET A 38 0.45 6.61 -4.31
CA MET A 38 0.41 5.16 -4.45
C MET A 38 1.82 4.57 -4.54
N VAL A 39 2.10 3.58 -3.70
CA VAL A 39 3.33 2.77 -3.73
C VAL A 39 2.92 1.31 -3.93
N SER A 40 3.00 0.82 -5.16
CA SER A 40 2.52 -0.51 -5.55
C SER A 40 3.65 -1.53 -5.59
N ALA A 41 3.38 -2.76 -5.14
CA ALA A 41 4.26 -3.91 -5.30
C ALA A 41 4.63 -4.22 -6.76
N HIS A 42 3.84 -3.75 -7.73
CA HIS A 42 4.01 -4.02 -9.15
C HIS A 42 4.97 -3.07 -9.88
N TRP A 43 5.55 -2.13 -9.15
CA TRP A 43 6.52 -1.21 -9.73
C TRP A 43 7.80 -1.13 -8.91
N GLU A 44 8.65 -2.14 -9.09
CA GLU A 44 10.05 -2.12 -8.68
C GLU A 44 10.88 -1.36 -9.74
N GLU A 45 11.51 -0.25 -9.36
CA GLU A 45 12.35 0.55 -10.25
C GLU A 45 13.39 1.35 -9.44
N ALA A 46 14.65 1.25 -9.86
CA ALA A 46 15.80 1.86 -9.19
C ALA A 46 16.69 2.56 -10.23
N PRO A 47 16.91 3.89 -10.15
CA PRO A 47 16.52 4.79 -9.06
C PRO A 47 15.01 4.99 -8.89
N LEU A 48 14.60 5.49 -7.70
CA LEU A 48 13.20 5.76 -7.38
C LEU A 48 12.58 6.67 -8.46
N ALA A 49 11.47 6.22 -9.01
CA ALA A 49 10.79 6.85 -10.13
C ALA A 49 9.39 7.33 -9.75
N LEU A 50 8.98 8.46 -10.32
CA LEU A 50 7.64 9.02 -10.19
C LEU A 50 6.90 8.95 -11.53
N GLY A 51 5.71 8.37 -11.49
CA GLY A 51 4.81 8.17 -12.63
C GLY A 51 3.51 8.92 -12.40
N ALA A 52 2.66 8.98 -13.42
CA ALA A 52 1.37 9.69 -13.37
C ALA A 52 1.48 11.16 -12.92
N THR A 53 2.57 11.85 -13.27
CA THR A 53 2.70 13.31 -13.04
C THR A 53 1.79 14.13 -13.95
N ARG A 54 1.26 13.51 -15.01
CA ARG A 54 0.15 13.93 -15.86
C ARG A 54 -0.85 12.78 -15.99
N THR A 55 -2.07 13.04 -16.44
CA THR A 55 -3.02 11.96 -16.74
C THR A 55 -2.44 11.06 -17.83
N ALA A 56 -2.26 9.79 -17.51
CA ALA A 56 -1.65 8.78 -18.37
C ALA A 56 -2.55 7.54 -18.44
N PRO A 57 -2.52 6.75 -19.54
CA PRO A 57 -3.22 5.48 -19.61
C PRO A 57 -2.78 4.52 -18.50
N LEU A 58 -3.70 3.66 -18.02
CA LEU A 58 -3.37 2.60 -17.08
C LEU A 58 -2.34 1.63 -17.65
N VAL A 59 -1.55 1.04 -16.76
CA VAL A 59 -0.63 -0.06 -17.07
C VAL A 59 -1.35 -1.36 -16.73
N TYR A 60 -1.59 -2.20 -17.74
CA TYR A 60 -2.09 -3.57 -17.55
C TYR A 60 -0.91 -4.53 -17.48
N ASP A 61 -0.37 -4.71 -16.28
CA ASP A 61 0.80 -5.54 -15.96
C ASP A 61 0.43 -6.99 -15.60
N PHE A 62 -0.75 -7.45 -16.05
CA PHE A 62 -1.24 -8.82 -15.90
C PHE A 62 -1.72 -9.39 -17.24
N TRP A 63 -1.69 -10.72 -17.38
CA TRP A 63 -2.11 -11.44 -18.59
C TRP A 63 -2.96 -12.67 -18.26
N GLY A 64 -3.68 -13.18 -19.25
CA GLY A 64 -4.42 -14.46 -19.14
C GLY A 64 -5.79 -14.36 -18.46
N PHE A 65 -6.27 -13.15 -18.16
CA PHE A 65 -7.58 -12.93 -17.58
C PHE A 65 -8.65 -12.56 -18.64
N PRO A 66 -9.95 -12.69 -18.33
CA PRO A 66 -11.05 -12.18 -19.15
C PRO A 66 -10.88 -10.73 -19.64
N GLU A 67 -11.39 -10.43 -20.83
CA GLU A 67 -11.22 -9.13 -21.51
C GLU A 67 -11.72 -7.94 -20.69
N HIS A 68 -12.75 -8.12 -19.86
CA HIS A 68 -13.37 -7.01 -19.14
C HIS A 68 -12.41 -6.29 -18.18
N TYR A 69 -11.42 -6.98 -17.59
CA TYR A 69 -10.40 -6.33 -16.76
C TYR A 69 -9.49 -5.37 -17.55
N TYR A 70 -9.29 -5.62 -18.84
CA TYR A 70 -8.49 -4.76 -19.75
C TYR A 70 -9.29 -3.57 -20.29
N ARG A 71 -10.60 -3.51 -20.03
CA ARG A 71 -11.48 -2.41 -20.44
C ARG A 71 -11.70 -1.39 -19.32
N VAL A 72 -11.30 -1.70 -18.09
CA VAL A 72 -11.39 -0.79 -16.94
C VAL A 72 -10.63 0.50 -17.23
N ARG A 73 -11.16 1.65 -16.83
CA ARG A 73 -10.48 2.95 -16.97
C ARG A 73 -10.56 3.68 -15.65
N TYR A 74 -9.50 4.40 -15.32
CA TYR A 74 -9.45 5.24 -14.13
C TYR A 74 -8.67 6.52 -14.44
N PRO A 75 -9.34 7.55 -15.01
CA PRO A 75 -8.70 8.73 -15.55
C PRO A 75 -8.38 9.77 -14.46
N ALA A 76 -7.66 9.37 -13.42
CA ALA A 76 -7.27 10.28 -12.35
C ALA A 76 -6.42 11.45 -12.89
N PRO A 77 -6.59 12.68 -12.37
CA PRO A 77 -5.67 13.77 -12.62
C PRO A 77 -4.26 13.38 -12.20
N GLY A 78 -3.25 13.77 -13.00
CA GLY A 78 -1.87 13.67 -12.54
C GLY A 78 -1.61 14.63 -11.37
N ALA A 79 -0.59 14.33 -10.57
CA ALA A 79 -0.28 15.08 -9.35
C ALA A 79 1.13 15.73 -9.39
N PRO A 80 1.36 16.73 -10.27
CA PRO A 80 2.69 17.32 -10.45
C PRO A 80 3.20 18.06 -9.20
N ALA A 81 2.32 18.72 -8.45
CA ALA A 81 2.71 19.38 -7.19
C ALA A 81 3.16 18.37 -6.12
N LEU A 82 2.47 17.22 -6.03
CA LEU A 82 2.88 16.12 -5.15
C LEU A 82 4.22 15.54 -5.60
N ALA A 83 4.47 15.42 -6.91
CA ALA A 83 5.75 14.96 -7.43
C ALA A 83 6.90 15.90 -7.03
N GLU A 84 6.71 17.23 -7.11
CA GLU A 84 7.71 18.19 -6.62
C GLU A 84 7.98 18.02 -5.13
N ALA A 85 6.94 17.87 -4.31
CA ALA A 85 7.08 17.65 -2.87
C ALA A 85 7.85 16.36 -2.56
N VAL A 86 7.50 15.25 -3.20
CA VAL A 86 8.21 13.96 -3.06
C VAL A 86 9.67 14.10 -3.46
N ARG A 87 9.98 14.79 -4.56
CA ARG A 87 11.38 15.06 -4.96
C ARG A 87 12.11 15.89 -3.91
N GLY A 88 11.48 16.92 -3.37
CA GLY A 88 12.05 17.76 -2.31
C GLY A 88 12.39 16.96 -1.05
N LEU A 89 11.51 16.03 -0.67
CA LEU A 89 11.69 15.19 0.52
C LEU A 89 12.71 14.07 0.30
N LEU A 90 12.75 13.46 -0.89
CA LEU A 90 13.50 12.23 -1.16
C LEU A 90 14.86 12.43 -1.85
N ARG A 91 15.07 13.53 -2.59
CA ARG A 91 16.37 13.79 -3.22
C ARG A 91 17.46 14.02 -2.18
N ALA A 92 18.57 13.34 -2.36
CA ALA A 92 19.81 13.52 -1.60
C ALA A 92 21.01 13.20 -2.52
N PRO A 93 22.23 13.65 -2.19
CA PRO A 93 23.43 13.23 -2.93
C PRO A 93 23.50 11.69 -3.04
N GLY A 94 23.56 11.17 -4.28
CA GLY A 94 23.58 9.72 -4.53
C GLY A 94 22.21 9.02 -4.49
N THR A 95 21.11 9.74 -4.27
CA THR A 95 19.74 9.20 -4.30
C THR A 95 18.87 10.03 -5.25
N PRO A 96 19.05 9.87 -6.58
CA PRO A 96 18.25 10.60 -7.55
C PRO A 96 16.80 10.11 -7.53
N VAL A 97 15.88 11.04 -7.79
CA VAL A 97 14.47 10.78 -8.06
C VAL A 97 14.21 11.14 -9.51
N GLN A 98 13.82 10.15 -10.30
CA GLN A 98 13.56 10.27 -11.74
C GLN A 98 12.08 10.35 -12.06
N ASP A 99 11.76 10.90 -13.24
CA ASP A 99 10.38 11.06 -13.71
C ASP A 99 10.13 10.18 -14.92
N LEU A 100 9.10 9.34 -14.83
CA LEU A 100 8.55 8.56 -15.93
C LEU A 100 7.08 9.02 -16.14
N PRO A 101 6.85 10.23 -16.69
CA PRO A 101 5.51 10.83 -16.75
C PRO A 101 4.49 10.03 -17.55
N ASP A 102 4.95 9.14 -18.44
CA ASP A 102 4.12 8.24 -19.24
C ASP A 102 3.82 6.89 -18.58
N ARG A 103 4.46 6.60 -17.45
CA ARG A 103 4.10 5.46 -16.60
C ARG A 103 2.82 5.80 -15.86
N GLY A 104 1.69 5.24 -16.31
CA GLY A 104 0.43 5.34 -15.60
C GLY A 104 0.30 4.35 -14.46
N LEU A 105 -0.89 4.30 -13.87
CA LEU A 105 -1.19 3.47 -12.70
C LEU A 105 -1.21 1.97 -13.09
N ASP A 106 -0.41 1.14 -12.40
CA ASP A 106 -0.51 -0.33 -12.51
C ASP A 106 -1.72 -0.89 -11.77
N HIS A 107 -2.01 -2.18 -11.91
CA HIS A 107 -3.22 -2.76 -11.32
C HIS A 107 -3.23 -2.72 -9.80
N GLY A 108 -2.07 -2.80 -9.16
CA GLY A 108 -1.99 -2.62 -7.72
C GLY A 108 -2.33 -1.21 -7.28
N ALA A 109 -2.14 -0.22 -8.15
CA ALA A 109 -2.62 1.13 -7.90
C ALA A 109 -4.10 1.34 -8.27
N TYR A 110 -4.50 1.07 -9.51
CA TYR A 110 -5.80 1.53 -9.99
C TYR A 110 -6.98 0.66 -9.52
N VAL A 111 -6.81 -0.65 -9.36
CA VAL A 111 -7.91 -1.56 -8.96
C VAL A 111 -8.52 -1.15 -7.62
N PRO A 112 -7.74 -0.98 -6.53
CA PRO A 112 -8.31 -0.51 -5.28
C PRO A 112 -8.88 0.93 -5.38
N LEU A 113 -8.27 1.79 -6.20
CA LEU A 113 -8.72 3.18 -6.35
C LEU A 113 -10.07 3.31 -7.08
N VAL A 114 -10.38 2.41 -8.03
CA VAL A 114 -11.71 2.35 -8.65
C VAL A 114 -12.80 2.17 -7.60
N GLU A 115 -12.54 1.35 -6.58
CA GLU A 115 -13.51 1.06 -5.52
C GLU A 115 -13.52 2.13 -4.42
N MET A 116 -12.35 2.69 -4.08
CA MET A 116 -12.22 3.71 -3.03
C MET A 116 -12.65 5.11 -3.50
N TYR A 117 -12.39 5.47 -4.75
CA TYR A 117 -12.60 6.81 -5.29
C TYR A 117 -13.15 6.74 -6.73
N PRO A 118 -14.34 6.15 -6.95
CA PRO A 118 -14.85 5.80 -8.29
C PRO A 118 -14.97 6.97 -9.27
N ASP A 119 -15.17 8.19 -8.77
CA ASP A 119 -15.25 9.39 -9.61
C ASP A 119 -13.90 9.78 -10.27
N ALA A 120 -12.80 9.14 -9.86
CA ALA A 120 -11.44 9.46 -10.29
C ALA A 120 -11.07 10.95 -10.15
N GLY A 121 -11.72 11.68 -9.23
CA GLY A 121 -11.58 13.13 -9.08
C GLY A 121 -10.47 13.58 -8.14
N VAL A 122 -9.66 12.67 -7.60
CA VAL A 122 -8.52 12.97 -6.73
C VAL A 122 -7.23 12.80 -7.53
N PRO A 123 -6.29 13.78 -7.50
CA PRO A 123 -4.99 13.62 -8.12
C PRO A 123 -4.21 12.43 -7.55
N VAL A 124 -3.64 11.59 -8.42
CA VAL A 124 -2.86 10.40 -8.02
C VAL A 124 -1.45 10.51 -8.58
N LEU A 125 -0.47 10.34 -7.70
CA LEU A 125 0.92 10.08 -8.08
C LEU A 125 1.22 8.61 -7.80
N GLN A 126 1.96 7.96 -8.68
CA GLN A 126 2.57 6.67 -8.37
C GLN A 126 4.07 6.83 -8.15
N MET A 127 4.60 6.14 -7.15
CA MET A 127 6.02 6.05 -6.85
C MET A 127 6.48 4.58 -6.89
N SER A 128 7.65 4.34 -7.47
CA SER A 128 8.24 3.00 -7.51
C SER A 128 8.84 2.58 -6.16
N LEU A 129 9.07 1.27 -6.00
CA LEU A 129 9.90 0.69 -4.97
C LEU A 129 11.36 0.61 -5.48
N PRO A 130 12.31 1.41 -4.94
CA PRO A 130 13.72 1.36 -5.38
C PRO A 130 14.51 0.20 -4.79
N THR A 131 13.90 -0.57 -3.89
CA THR A 131 14.48 -1.71 -3.19
C THR A 131 13.35 -2.52 -2.55
N LEU A 132 13.65 -3.74 -2.14
CA LEU A 132 12.77 -4.59 -1.34
C LEU A 132 13.25 -4.74 0.12
N ASP A 133 14.28 -3.98 0.50
CA ASP A 133 14.81 -3.94 1.87
C ASP A 133 13.83 -3.23 2.81
N PRO A 134 13.30 -3.92 3.84
CA PRO A 134 12.32 -3.35 4.77
C PRO A 134 12.79 -2.07 5.47
N VAL A 135 14.05 -2.05 5.92
CA VAL A 135 14.62 -0.92 6.69
C VAL A 135 14.73 0.30 5.79
N ARG A 136 15.26 0.12 4.57
CA ARG A 136 15.39 1.21 3.60
C ARG A 136 14.04 1.77 3.18
N LEU A 137 13.02 0.92 3.04
CA LEU A 137 11.66 1.35 2.70
C LEU A 137 10.98 2.08 3.87
N MET A 138 11.24 1.66 5.11
CA MET A 138 10.80 2.37 6.30
C MET A 138 11.39 3.78 6.36
N ASP A 139 12.68 3.94 6.05
CA ASP A 139 13.31 5.26 5.98
C ASP A 139 12.73 6.14 4.86
N VAL A 140 12.38 5.57 3.71
CA VAL A 140 11.63 6.29 2.66
C VAL A 140 10.28 6.76 3.21
N GLY A 141 9.54 5.89 3.88
CA GLY A 141 8.26 6.23 4.51
C GLY A 141 8.36 7.37 5.52
N ARG A 142 9.36 7.32 6.41
CA ARG A 142 9.61 8.38 7.41
C ARG A 142 9.82 9.74 6.76
N ARG A 143 10.57 9.80 5.67
CA ARG A 143 10.82 11.04 4.92
C ARG A 143 9.57 11.57 4.22
N LEU A 144 8.63 10.70 3.86
CA LEU A 144 7.36 11.07 3.22
C LEU A 144 6.28 11.51 4.21
N ALA A 145 6.46 11.25 5.51
CA ALA A 145 5.47 11.54 6.54
C ALA A 145 4.90 12.97 6.53
N PRO A 146 5.67 14.04 6.27
CA PRO A 146 5.14 15.42 6.22
C PRO A 146 4.02 15.63 5.20
N LEU A 147 3.98 14.85 4.11
CA LEU A 147 2.92 14.93 3.11
C LEU A 147 1.53 14.65 3.69
N ARG A 148 1.46 13.86 4.78
CA ARG A 148 0.20 13.54 5.46
C ARG A 148 -0.44 14.78 6.07
N ASP A 149 0.34 15.75 6.52
CA ASP A 149 -0.15 17.02 7.06
C ASP A 149 -0.63 17.97 5.95
N GLU A 150 -0.13 17.79 4.73
CA GLU A 150 -0.54 18.50 3.51
C GLU A 150 -1.81 17.91 2.86
N GLY A 151 -2.47 16.96 3.51
CA GLY A 151 -3.69 16.34 2.98
C GLY A 151 -3.45 15.18 2.01
N VAL A 152 -2.22 14.65 1.92
CA VAL A 152 -1.89 13.50 1.06
C VAL A 152 -2.22 12.19 1.77
N LEU A 153 -2.99 11.33 1.09
CA LEU A 153 -3.17 9.94 1.50
C LEU A 153 -2.01 9.09 0.95
N ILE A 154 -1.18 8.54 1.83
CA ILE A 154 -0.11 7.61 1.44
C ILE A 154 -0.68 6.19 1.49
N VAL A 155 -0.57 5.46 0.39
CA VAL A 155 -1.07 4.09 0.26
C VAL A 155 0.03 3.16 -0.23
N GLY A 156 0.47 2.25 0.63
CA GLY A 156 1.19 1.06 0.21
C GLY A 156 0.21 0.01 -0.29
N SER A 157 0.35 -0.44 -1.53
CA SER A 157 -0.53 -1.46 -2.11
C SER A 157 0.27 -2.71 -2.44
N GLY A 158 -0.07 -3.81 -1.77
CA GLY A 158 0.62 -5.09 -1.86
C GLY A 158 -0.35 -6.26 -1.65
N PHE A 159 0.08 -7.32 -0.97
CA PHE A 159 -0.80 -8.40 -0.48
C PHE A 159 -0.21 -9.02 0.78
N PHE A 160 -1.01 -9.16 1.85
CA PHE A 160 -0.47 -9.52 3.17
C PHE A 160 0.26 -10.87 3.19
N THR A 161 -0.16 -11.83 2.37
CA THR A 161 0.65 -13.03 2.05
C THR A 161 0.71 -13.29 0.55
N HIS A 162 1.89 -13.59 0.00
CA HIS A 162 2.05 -13.69 -1.46
C HIS A 162 2.95 -14.86 -1.87
N ASN A 163 2.42 -16.08 -1.77
CA ASN A 163 3.06 -17.27 -2.31
C ASN A 163 2.09 -18.15 -3.10
N LEU A 164 1.88 -17.79 -4.36
CA LEU A 164 1.03 -18.54 -5.29
C LEU A 164 1.53 -19.98 -5.52
N ALA A 165 2.85 -20.23 -5.45
CA ALA A 165 3.43 -21.55 -5.65
C ALA A 165 3.18 -22.50 -4.46
N ALA A 166 2.97 -21.95 -3.25
CA ALA A 166 2.62 -22.70 -2.05
C ALA A 166 1.11 -22.91 -1.87
N LEU A 167 0.27 -22.33 -2.74
CA LEU A 167 -1.16 -22.62 -2.72
C LEU A 167 -1.42 -24.08 -3.08
N ARG A 168 -2.39 -24.65 -2.39
CA ARG A 168 -2.89 -26.01 -2.61
C ARG A 168 -4.41 -25.93 -2.76
N HIS A 169 -4.99 -26.91 -3.43
CA HIS A 169 -6.44 -26.99 -3.51
C HIS A 169 -7.03 -27.27 -2.12
N GLY A 170 -7.94 -26.40 -1.67
CA GLY A 170 -8.69 -26.57 -0.43
C GLY A 170 -8.32 -25.58 0.67
N GLY A 171 -9.23 -24.63 0.92
CA GLY A 171 -9.22 -23.78 2.12
C GLY A 171 -8.04 -22.80 2.24
N VAL A 172 -7.89 -22.27 3.46
CA VAL A 172 -6.77 -21.39 3.84
C VAL A 172 -5.59 -22.26 4.29
N PRO A 173 -4.42 -22.21 3.64
CA PRO A 173 -3.24 -22.94 4.07
C PRO A 173 -2.77 -22.49 5.45
N GLY A 174 -2.26 -23.43 6.25
CA GLY A 174 -1.77 -23.16 7.61
C GLY A 174 -0.68 -22.08 7.65
N TRP A 175 0.22 -22.03 6.67
CA TRP A 175 1.25 -21.00 6.59
C TRP A 175 0.68 -19.60 6.37
N SER A 176 -0.41 -19.45 5.61
CA SER A 176 -1.01 -18.15 5.36
C SER A 176 -1.81 -17.68 6.56
N ALA A 177 -2.51 -18.59 7.24
CA ALA A 177 -3.21 -18.28 8.48
C ALA A 177 -2.22 -17.93 9.61
N GLU A 178 -1.10 -18.65 9.69
CA GLU A 178 -0.03 -18.38 10.65
C GLU A 178 0.58 -17.00 10.44
N PHE A 179 0.99 -16.68 9.20
CA PHE A 179 1.58 -15.37 8.90
C PHE A 179 0.59 -14.23 9.14
N ASP A 180 -0.69 -14.41 8.78
CA ASP A 180 -1.73 -13.42 9.03
C ASP A 180 -1.90 -13.12 10.53
N ASP A 181 -1.96 -14.17 11.35
CA ASP A 181 -2.15 -14.04 12.80
C ASP A 181 -0.90 -13.52 13.50
N TRP A 182 0.31 -13.95 13.09
CA TRP A 182 1.57 -13.37 13.54
C TRP A 182 1.65 -11.88 13.19
N GLY A 183 1.40 -11.53 11.93
CA GLY A 183 1.49 -10.17 11.44
C GLY A 183 0.48 -9.25 12.13
N ARG A 184 -0.75 -9.74 12.35
CA ARG A 184 -1.76 -9.04 13.14
C ARG A 184 -1.26 -8.68 14.54
N ARG A 185 -0.67 -9.63 15.27
CA ARG A 185 -0.13 -9.38 16.62
C ARG A 185 1.05 -8.41 16.59
N ALA A 186 1.96 -8.56 15.62
CA ALA A 186 3.11 -7.66 15.49
C ALA A 186 2.65 -6.22 15.20
N LEU A 187 1.65 -6.04 14.32
CA LEU A 187 1.05 -4.75 14.02
C LEU A 187 0.31 -4.13 15.21
N GLU A 188 -0.52 -4.92 15.91
CA GLU A 188 -1.25 -4.47 17.11
C GLU A 188 -0.31 -4.14 18.28
N GLY A 189 0.82 -4.85 18.38
CA GLY A 189 1.83 -4.65 19.41
C GLY A 189 2.86 -3.57 19.09
N GLY A 190 2.82 -2.96 17.89
CA GLY A 190 3.82 -2.00 17.45
C GLY A 190 5.23 -2.59 17.33
N ASP A 191 5.35 -3.90 17.08
CA ASP A 191 6.63 -4.62 17.02
C ASP A 191 7.31 -4.42 15.66
N VAL A 192 7.82 -3.20 15.46
CA VAL A 192 8.47 -2.77 14.22
C VAL A 192 9.68 -3.63 13.90
N ASP A 193 10.47 -4.01 14.91
CA ASP A 193 11.67 -4.83 14.70
C ASP A 193 11.30 -6.21 14.15
N ALA A 194 10.27 -6.87 14.69
CA ALA A 194 9.79 -8.13 14.14
C ALA A 194 9.19 -7.99 12.74
N LEU A 195 8.50 -6.88 12.44
CA LEU A 195 7.98 -6.61 11.10
C LEU A 195 9.11 -6.41 10.08
N LEU A 196 10.17 -5.68 10.45
CA LEU A 196 11.34 -5.46 9.59
C LEU A 196 12.11 -6.77 9.34
N ASP A 197 12.14 -7.67 10.31
CA ASP A 197 12.75 -9.01 10.20
C ASP A 197 11.72 -10.13 9.96
N PHE A 198 10.58 -9.83 9.32
CA PHE A 198 9.46 -10.76 9.20
C PHE A 198 9.85 -12.14 8.65
N ALA A 199 10.85 -12.20 7.77
CA ALA A 199 11.30 -13.44 7.14
C ALA A 199 11.83 -14.46 8.16
N HIS A 200 12.40 -13.99 9.28
CA HIS A 200 12.93 -14.84 10.36
C HIS A 200 12.06 -14.79 11.61
N ALA A 201 11.47 -13.63 11.94
CA ALA A 201 10.65 -13.45 13.13
C ALA A 201 9.27 -14.14 13.02
N SER A 202 8.73 -14.29 11.82
CA SER A 202 7.52 -15.08 11.57
C SER A 202 7.87 -16.56 11.33
N PRO A 203 7.19 -17.50 11.99
CA PRO A 203 7.31 -18.93 11.70
C PRO A 203 7.07 -19.30 10.23
N ALA A 204 6.20 -18.56 9.51
CA ALA A 204 5.93 -18.77 8.09
C ALA A 204 6.49 -17.66 7.19
N GLY A 205 7.31 -16.73 7.67
CA GLY A 205 7.72 -15.52 6.93
C GLY A 205 8.32 -15.80 5.55
N ALA A 206 9.39 -16.59 5.51
CA ALA A 206 10.04 -16.99 4.25
C ALA A 206 9.14 -17.80 3.31
N LEU A 207 8.15 -18.51 3.85
CA LEU A 207 7.18 -19.25 3.05
C LEU A 207 6.05 -18.35 2.56
N ALA A 208 5.60 -17.38 3.36
CA ALA A 208 4.54 -16.46 3.00
C ALA A 208 4.97 -15.46 1.93
N HIS A 209 6.26 -15.11 1.93
CA HIS A 209 6.89 -14.18 1.00
C HIS A 209 8.25 -14.72 0.57
N PRO A 210 8.31 -15.60 -0.45
CA PRO A 210 9.56 -16.06 -1.05
C PRO A 210 10.43 -14.91 -1.58
N ARG A 211 9.77 -13.80 -1.90
CA ARG A 211 10.33 -12.50 -2.12
C ARG A 211 9.43 -11.46 -1.43
N THR A 212 10.01 -10.34 -1.03
CA THR A 212 9.33 -9.33 -0.19
C THR A 212 8.35 -8.44 -0.95
N GLU A 213 8.26 -8.48 -2.29
CA GLU A 213 7.65 -7.41 -3.09
C GLU A 213 6.21 -7.05 -2.71
N HIS A 214 5.35 -8.02 -2.41
CA HIS A 214 3.96 -7.74 -2.03
C HIS A 214 3.80 -7.34 -0.56
N PHE A 215 4.81 -7.59 0.29
CA PHE A 215 4.83 -7.08 1.66
C PHE A 215 5.57 -5.73 1.76
N ALA A 216 6.47 -5.44 0.81
CA ALA A 216 7.36 -4.29 0.81
C ALA A 216 6.64 -2.92 0.97
N PRO A 217 5.49 -2.66 0.31
CA PRO A 217 4.74 -1.41 0.49
C PRO A 217 4.31 -1.13 1.94
N LEU A 218 4.18 -2.16 2.79
CA LEU A 218 3.87 -2.00 4.20
C LEU A 218 4.95 -1.16 4.89
N PHE A 219 6.22 -1.33 4.56
CA PHE A 219 7.32 -0.63 5.24
C PHE A 219 7.33 0.87 4.94
N VAL A 220 6.97 1.29 3.73
CA VAL A 220 6.76 2.71 3.42
C VAL A 220 5.60 3.28 4.23
N THR A 221 4.53 2.50 4.38
CA THR A 221 3.35 2.87 5.18
C THR A 221 3.70 3.01 6.66
N LEU A 222 4.43 2.03 7.22
CA LEU A 222 4.90 2.02 8.61
C LEU A 222 5.84 3.20 8.86
N GLY A 223 6.79 3.48 7.97
CA GLY A 223 7.68 4.64 8.11
C GLY A 223 6.92 5.96 8.16
N ALA A 224 5.90 6.12 7.32
CA ALA A 224 5.07 7.33 7.29
C ALA A 224 4.22 7.47 8.57
N ALA A 225 3.85 6.36 9.21
CA ALA A 225 3.15 6.34 10.49
C ALA A 225 4.09 6.60 11.69
N ASP A 226 5.25 5.96 11.69
CA ASP A 226 6.29 6.04 12.73
C ASP A 226 6.76 7.47 12.97
N ALA A 227 7.13 8.18 11.91
CA ALA A 227 7.59 9.57 12.01
C ALA A 227 6.51 10.54 12.55
N ALA A 228 5.23 10.15 12.52
CA ALA A 228 4.13 10.92 13.08
C ALA A 228 3.71 10.48 14.50
N GLY A 229 4.32 9.41 15.03
CA GLY A 229 3.93 8.80 16.31
C GLY A 229 2.58 8.07 16.26
N ASP A 230 2.19 7.55 15.10
CA ASP A 230 0.86 6.96 14.87
C ASP A 230 0.88 5.41 14.82
N LEU A 231 2.01 4.75 15.13
CA LEU A 231 2.11 3.29 15.10
C LEU A 231 1.17 2.60 16.10
N ASP A 232 1.09 3.13 17.32
CA ASP A 232 0.20 2.61 18.37
C ASP A 232 -1.29 2.73 18.01
N GLY A 233 -1.63 3.56 17.01
CA GLY A 233 -2.97 3.72 16.46
C GLY A 233 -3.27 2.82 15.26
N GLY A 234 -2.37 1.89 14.92
CA GLY A 234 -2.53 0.94 13.82
C GLY A 234 -3.73 0.02 14.04
N ARG A 235 -4.59 -0.11 13.02
CA ARG A 235 -5.72 -1.04 13.05
C ARG A 235 -5.86 -1.82 11.75
N SER A 236 -6.25 -3.08 11.87
CA SER A 236 -6.71 -3.86 10.71
C SER A 236 -8.12 -3.41 10.34
N VAL A 237 -8.30 -2.94 9.10
CA VAL A 237 -9.59 -2.47 8.57
C VAL A 237 -10.25 -3.52 7.68
N ILE A 238 -9.44 -4.23 6.91
CA ILE A 238 -9.85 -5.39 6.13
C ILE A 238 -9.01 -6.57 6.59
N ASP A 239 -9.64 -7.73 6.76
CA ASP A 239 -8.98 -8.99 7.06
C ASP A 239 -9.65 -10.14 6.29
N GLY A 240 -9.26 -11.36 6.63
CA GLY A 240 -9.71 -12.58 5.97
C GLY A 240 -8.81 -12.98 4.81
N PHE A 241 -9.31 -13.91 3.99
CA PHE A 241 -8.53 -14.59 2.97
C PHE A 241 -9.24 -14.58 1.63
N TRP A 242 -8.46 -14.50 0.55
CA TRP A 242 -8.93 -14.71 -0.81
C TRP A 242 -8.07 -15.76 -1.48
N MET A 243 -8.71 -16.84 -1.98
CA MET A 243 -8.02 -18.03 -2.51
C MET A 243 -6.96 -18.62 -1.57
N GLY A 244 -7.14 -18.44 -0.25
CA GLY A 244 -6.21 -18.91 0.77
C GLY A 244 -5.08 -17.94 1.13
N LEU A 245 -4.95 -16.81 0.43
CA LEU A 245 -3.98 -15.75 0.75
C LEU A 245 -4.64 -14.68 1.63
N ALA A 246 -3.93 -14.19 2.65
CA ALA A 246 -4.41 -13.18 3.58
C ALA A 246 -4.51 -11.82 2.88
N LYS A 247 -5.69 -11.20 2.99
CA LYS A 247 -5.97 -9.88 2.40
C LYS A 247 -6.00 -8.75 3.44
N ARG A 248 -5.27 -8.94 4.55
CA ARG A 248 -5.22 -7.94 5.63
C ARG A 248 -4.76 -6.59 5.11
N SER A 249 -5.48 -5.55 5.50
CA SER A 249 -5.22 -4.16 5.14
C SER A 249 -5.34 -3.32 6.40
N VAL A 250 -4.40 -2.40 6.58
CA VAL A 250 -4.21 -1.66 7.83
C VAL A 250 -4.22 -0.15 7.61
N GLN A 251 -4.69 0.56 8.63
CA GLN A 251 -4.69 2.01 8.71
C GLN A 251 -3.85 2.47 9.89
N PHE A 252 -3.03 3.49 9.69
CA PHE A 252 -2.34 4.21 10.75
C PHE A 252 -2.79 5.68 10.78
N GLY A 253 -3.13 6.16 11.97
CA GLY A 253 -3.65 7.51 12.19
C GLY A 253 -5.06 7.74 11.63
N GLY A 254 -5.52 8.99 11.68
CA GLY A 254 -6.80 9.40 11.06
C GLY A 254 -8.08 9.12 11.86
N VAL A 255 -7.99 8.80 13.15
CA VAL A 255 -9.17 8.72 14.02
C VAL A 255 -9.47 10.10 14.58
N GLN A 256 -10.69 10.60 14.36
CA GLN A 256 -11.29 11.64 15.20
C GLN A 256 -11.51 11.03 16.59
N GLY A 257 -10.54 11.22 17.49
CA GLY A 257 -10.61 10.79 18.88
C GLY A 257 -9.58 11.57 19.66
N ALA A 258 -10.05 12.62 20.35
CA ALA A 258 -9.33 13.49 21.27
C ALA A 258 -7.94 12.98 21.68
N ARG A 259 -6.87 13.67 21.24
CA ARG A 259 -5.70 13.84 22.11
C ARG A 259 -6.22 14.48 23.38
N ALA A 260 -6.48 13.67 24.41
CA ALA A 260 -6.63 14.18 25.75
C ALA A 260 -5.34 14.94 26.05
N THR A 261 -5.44 16.26 26.05
CA THR A 261 -4.43 17.13 26.62
C THR A 261 -4.25 16.69 28.08
N SER A 262 -3.22 15.89 28.36
CA SER A 262 -2.73 15.71 29.71
C SER A 262 -2.04 17.01 30.12
N GLY A 263 -2.84 17.99 30.49
CA GLY A 263 -2.38 19.09 31.31
C GLY A 263 -2.27 18.58 32.74
N ARG A 264 -1.04 18.51 33.25
CA ARG A 264 -0.61 18.99 34.58
C ARG A 264 0.90 18.98 34.66
#